data_AF-A0A6V8L497-F1
#
_entry.id   AF-A0A6V8L497-F1
#
_cell.length_a   1.000
_cell.length_b   1.000
_cell.length_c   1.000
_cell.angle_alpha   90.00
_cell.angle_beta   90.00
_cell.angle_gamma   90.00
#
_symmetry.space_group_name_H-M   'P 1'
#
loop_
_entity.id
_entity.type
_entity.pdbx_description
1 polymer ?
#
loop_
_entity_poly.entity_id
_entity_poly.type
_entity_poly.pdbx_seq_one_letter_code
_entity_poly.pdbx_strand_id
1 'polypeptide(L)'
;MIRRGTLMSDPSLLVTNPSRTDPSLAPAGRHAYYVLAPVPNLIRGSGLDWQGGLGRRYADELMGVLEARGYRGFAAGVEVSRVVTPADWAGAGMAAGTPFAAAHNFRQTGPFRPSNLHPTLDNVVFVGSGTQPGVGVPMVLISGKLAAGRIIG
;
A
#
# COMPACT_ATOMS: atom_id res chain seq x y z
N MET A 1 -15.62 5.67 -7.71
CA MET A 1 -15.68 4.89 -6.45
C MET A 1 -14.70 5.40 -5.40
N ILE A 2 -13.38 5.51 -5.66
CA ILE A 2 -12.42 6.05 -4.67
C ILE A 2 -12.79 7.45 -4.14
N ARG A 3 -13.24 8.37 -5.01
CA ARG A 3 -13.74 9.69 -4.58
C ARG A 3 -15.03 9.64 -3.74
N ARG A 4 -15.81 8.56 -3.89
CA ARG A 4 -17.08 8.33 -3.18
C ARG A 4 -16.89 7.52 -1.89
N GLY A 5 -15.67 7.08 -1.57
CA GLY A 5 -15.42 6.31 -0.34
C GLY A 5 -15.92 4.88 -0.36
N THR A 6 -16.26 4.33 -1.53
CA THR A 6 -16.83 2.98 -1.68
C THR A 6 -15.82 1.99 -2.25
N LEU A 7 -15.98 0.71 -1.91
CA LEU A 7 -15.28 -0.39 -2.56
C LEU A 7 -15.71 -0.53 -4.03
N MET A 8 -14.88 -1.20 -4.83
CA MET A 8 -15.16 -1.47 -6.24
C MET A 8 -15.69 -2.88 -6.40
N SER A 9 -16.76 -3.05 -7.17
CA SER A 9 -17.29 -4.37 -7.54
C SER A 9 -16.44 -5.06 -8.61
N ASP A 10 -15.70 -4.29 -9.42
CA ASP A 10 -14.79 -4.78 -10.46
C ASP A 10 -13.44 -4.06 -10.37
N PRO A 11 -12.58 -4.40 -9.39
CA PRO A 11 -11.32 -3.68 -9.15
C PRO A 11 -10.24 -4.09 -10.16
N SER A 12 -9.41 -3.13 -10.56
CA SER A 12 -8.09 -3.43 -11.15
C SER A 12 -7.20 -4.00 -10.05
N LEU A 13 -6.61 -5.17 -10.29
CA LEU A 13 -5.79 -5.88 -9.31
C LEU A 13 -4.34 -5.94 -9.79
N LEU A 14 -3.41 -5.69 -8.87
CA LEU A 14 -2.01 -6.10 -9.05
C LEU A 14 -1.85 -7.49 -8.43
N VAL A 15 -1.46 -8.46 -9.24
CA VAL A 15 -1.18 -9.83 -8.80
C VAL A 15 0.29 -10.13 -9.05
N THR A 16 1.02 -10.44 -7.98
CA THR A 16 2.44 -10.78 -8.04
C THR A 16 2.62 -12.22 -7.56
N ASN A 17 3.33 -13.04 -8.34
CA ASN A 17 3.75 -14.38 -7.95
C ASN A 17 5.28 -14.43 -7.93
N PRO A 18 5.94 -14.06 -6.81
CA PRO A 18 7.39 -13.99 -6.76
C PRO A 18 8.04 -15.39 -6.82
N SER A 19 7.33 -16.45 -6.42
CA SER A 19 7.90 -17.80 -6.44
C SER A 19 8.03 -18.40 -7.83
N ARG A 20 7.48 -17.75 -8.87
CA ARG A 20 7.77 -18.08 -10.27
C ARG A 20 9.19 -17.69 -10.68
N THR A 21 9.73 -16.62 -10.11
CA THR A 21 11.10 -16.17 -10.39
C THR A 21 12.08 -16.77 -9.39
N ASP A 22 11.69 -16.87 -8.13
CA ASP A 22 12.50 -17.46 -7.06
C ASP A 22 11.73 -18.61 -6.36
N PRO A 23 11.94 -19.86 -6.79
CA PRO A 23 11.26 -21.02 -6.21
C PRO A 23 11.49 -21.21 -4.71
N SER A 24 12.52 -20.61 -4.11
CA SER A 24 12.79 -20.72 -2.67
C SER A 24 11.76 -20.01 -1.80
N LEU A 25 10.96 -19.11 -2.38
CA LEU A 25 9.93 -18.33 -1.68
C LEU A 25 8.64 -19.12 -1.39
N ALA A 26 8.55 -20.38 -1.82
CA ALA A 26 7.44 -21.27 -1.52
C ALA A 26 7.92 -22.72 -1.39
N PRO A 27 7.18 -23.58 -0.66
CA PRO A 27 7.43 -25.02 -0.66
C PRO A 27 7.37 -25.62 -2.08
N ALA A 28 8.02 -26.77 -2.28
CA ALA A 28 8.00 -27.47 -3.56
C ALA A 28 6.57 -27.73 -4.04
N GLY A 29 6.29 -27.40 -5.31
CA GLY A 29 4.96 -27.53 -5.91
C GLY A 29 3.94 -26.48 -5.45
N ARG A 30 4.34 -25.48 -4.66
CA ARG A 30 3.47 -24.40 -4.14
C ARG A 30 3.89 -23.03 -4.67
N HIS A 31 2.99 -22.06 -4.51
CA HIS A 31 3.22 -20.70 -4.95
C HIS A 31 2.87 -19.67 -3.88
N ALA A 32 3.67 -18.62 -3.80
CA ALA A 32 3.34 -17.43 -3.04
C ALA A 32 2.64 -16.42 -3.95
N TYR A 33 1.51 -15.86 -3.53
CA TYR A 33 0.80 -14.82 -4.25
C TYR A 33 0.61 -13.59 -3.36
N TYR A 34 0.82 -12.41 -3.95
CA TYR A 34 0.43 -11.13 -3.39
C TYR A 34 -0.61 -10.49 -4.31
N VAL A 35 -1.78 -10.18 -3.76
CA VAL A 35 -2.89 -9.55 -4.48
C VAL A 35 -3.18 -8.20 -3.83
N LEU A 36 -3.08 -7.14 -4.61
CA LEU A 36 -3.34 -5.77 -4.17
C LEU A 36 -4.56 -5.20 -4.89
N ALA A 37 -5.58 -4.85 -4.12
CA ALA A 37 -6.77 -4.15 -4.59
C ALA A 37 -6.76 -2.69 -4.10
N PRO A 38 -7.05 -1.71 -4.96
CA PRO A 38 -7.21 -0.33 -4.54
C PRO A 38 -8.48 -0.17 -3.71
N VAL A 39 -8.38 0.47 -2.55
CA VAL A 39 -9.50 0.78 -1.66
C VAL A 39 -9.40 2.23 -1.17
N PRO A 40 -10.50 2.86 -0.74
CA PRO A 40 -10.44 4.18 -0.09
C PRO A 40 -9.58 4.13 1.17
N ASN A 41 -8.85 5.21 1.44
CA ASN A 41 -8.16 5.40 2.72
C ASN A 41 -9.18 5.67 3.85
N LEU A 42 -8.76 5.61 5.11
CA LEU A 42 -9.67 5.73 6.26
C LEU A 42 -10.37 7.09 6.38
N ILE A 43 -9.80 8.15 5.78
CA ILE A 43 -10.44 9.47 5.74
C ILE A 43 -11.62 9.46 4.77
N ARG A 44 -11.47 8.83 3.59
CA ARG A 44 -12.50 8.81 2.54
C ARG A 44 -13.48 7.66 2.71
N GLY A 45 -13.06 6.55 3.29
CA GLY A 45 -13.86 5.36 3.55
C GLY A 45 -14.24 5.20 5.02
N SER A 46 -14.57 6.28 5.72
CA SER A 46 -14.82 6.27 7.17
C SER A 46 -16.00 5.36 7.60
N GLY A 47 -16.90 5.03 6.68
CA GLY A 47 -17.99 4.07 6.92
C GLY A 47 -17.65 2.60 6.64
N LEU A 48 -16.40 2.30 6.25
CA LEU A 48 -15.96 0.93 5.98
C LEU A 48 -15.42 0.28 7.26
N ASP A 49 -16.16 -0.70 7.77
CA ASP A 49 -15.80 -1.41 9.00
C ASP A 49 -14.72 -2.50 8.76
N TRP A 50 -13.49 -2.04 8.57
CA TRP A 50 -12.33 -2.93 8.35
C TRP A 50 -12.06 -3.88 9.53
N GLN A 51 -12.43 -3.50 10.75
CA GLN A 51 -12.20 -4.30 11.96
C GLN A 51 -13.33 -5.31 12.21
N GLY A 52 -14.57 -5.04 11.76
CA GLY A 52 -15.72 -5.96 11.83
C GLY A 52 -15.82 -6.96 10.68
N GLY A 53 -14.67 -7.43 10.19
CA GLY A 53 -14.59 -8.52 9.21
C GLY A 53 -14.83 -8.14 7.76
N LEU A 54 -15.03 -6.85 7.42
CA LEU A 54 -15.14 -6.41 6.03
C LEU A 54 -13.91 -6.79 5.21
N GLY A 55 -12.71 -6.66 5.78
CA GLY A 55 -11.47 -6.99 5.08
C GLY A 55 -11.43 -8.44 4.61
N ARG A 56 -11.91 -9.37 5.46
CA ARG A 56 -11.96 -10.80 5.09
C ARG A 56 -13.01 -11.06 4.01
N ARG A 57 -14.23 -10.55 4.18
CA ARG A 57 -15.31 -10.72 3.19
C ARG A 57 -14.90 -10.19 1.82
N TYR A 58 -14.29 -9.00 1.78
CA TYR A 58 -13.80 -8.42 0.53
C TYR A 58 -12.65 -9.23 -0.07
N ALA A 59 -11.73 -9.78 0.74
CA ALA A 59 -10.69 -10.67 0.24
C ALA A 59 -11.27 -11.94 -0.41
N ASP A 60 -12.32 -12.52 0.18
CA ASP A 60 -13.01 -13.68 -0.39
C ASP A 60 -13.72 -13.31 -1.72
N GLU A 61 -14.34 -12.13 -1.82
CA GLU A 61 -14.89 -11.60 -3.09
C GLU A 61 -13.80 -11.46 -4.16
N LEU A 62 -12.61 -10.95 -3.79
CA LEU A 62 -11.49 -10.81 -4.72
C LEU A 62 -10.97 -12.16 -5.22
N MET A 63 -11.03 -13.23 -4.40
CA MET A 63 -10.71 -14.57 -4.87
C MET A 63 -11.68 -15.01 -5.97
N GLY A 64 -12.98 -14.78 -5.79
CA GLY A 64 -13.98 -15.03 -6.83
C GLY A 64 -13.73 -14.23 -8.12
N VAL A 65 -13.33 -12.97 -7.99
CA VAL A 65 -12.93 -12.13 -9.13
C VAL A 65 -11.72 -12.72 -9.87
N LEU A 66 -10.71 -13.22 -9.16
CA LEU A 66 -9.54 -13.85 -9.77
C LEU A 66 -9.91 -15.14 -10.50
N GLU A 67 -10.76 -15.98 -9.90
CA GLU A 67 -11.24 -17.22 -10.54
C GLU A 67 -12.03 -16.93 -11.82
N ALA A 68 -12.94 -15.97 -11.77
CA ALA A 68 -13.71 -15.50 -12.94
C ALA A 68 -12.80 -14.94 -14.04
N ARG A 69 -11.64 -14.38 -13.67
CA ARG A 69 -10.61 -13.86 -14.59
C ARG A 69 -9.57 -14.89 -15.03
N GLY A 70 -9.75 -16.17 -14.69
CA GLY A 70 -8.95 -17.28 -15.22
C GLY A 70 -7.95 -17.91 -14.25
N TYR A 71 -7.84 -17.43 -13.01
CA TYR A 71 -7.07 -18.11 -11.95
C TYR A 71 -7.86 -19.30 -11.41
N ARG A 72 -8.03 -20.34 -12.23
CA ARG A 72 -8.88 -21.51 -11.90
C ARG A 72 -8.37 -22.24 -10.66
N GLY A 73 -9.26 -22.54 -9.73
CA GLY A 73 -8.95 -23.25 -8.48
C GLY A 73 -8.10 -22.42 -7.50
N PHE A 74 -8.05 -21.10 -7.66
CA PHE A 74 -7.22 -20.24 -6.83
C PHE A 74 -7.69 -20.24 -5.39
N ALA A 75 -9.00 -20.06 -5.12
CA ALA A 75 -9.53 -20.03 -3.76
C ALA A 75 -9.33 -21.39 -3.06
N ALA A 76 -9.60 -22.48 -3.77
CA ALA A 76 -9.43 -23.84 -3.28
C ALA A 76 -7.96 -24.21 -2.99
N GLY A 77 -7.00 -23.56 -3.66
CA GLY A 77 -5.58 -23.79 -3.48
C GLY A 77 -4.92 -22.99 -2.34
N VAL A 78 -5.66 -22.11 -1.66
CA VAL A 78 -5.13 -21.29 -0.55
C VAL A 78 -5.01 -22.13 0.71
N GLU A 79 -3.78 -22.42 1.13
CA GLU A 79 -3.50 -23.10 2.41
C GLU A 79 -3.27 -22.13 3.56
N VAL A 80 -2.64 -21.00 3.26
CA VAL A 80 -2.37 -19.92 4.22
C VAL A 80 -2.72 -18.60 3.56
N SER A 81 -3.42 -17.73 4.30
CA SER A 81 -3.76 -16.40 3.84
C SER A 81 -3.51 -15.37 4.94
N ARG A 82 -3.05 -14.19 4.52
CA ARG A 82 -2.97 -13.00 5.36
C ARG A 82 -3.64 -11.85 4.62
N VAL A 83 -4.63 -11.25 5.27
CA VAL A 83 -5.30 -10.05 4.77
C VAL A 83 -4.69 -8.84 5.47
N VAL A 84 -4.36 -7.81 4.70
CA VAL A 84 -3.89 -6.52 5.23
C VAL A 84 -4.80 -5.42 4.68
N THR A 85 -5.35 -4.63 5.58
CA THR A 85 -6.37 -3.61 5.32
C THR A 85 -5.83 -2.21 5.63
N PRO A 86 -6.55 -1.14 5.23
CA PRO A 86 -6.22 0.22 5.68
C PRO A 86 -6.13 0.37 7.20
N ALA A 87 -6.92 -0.40 7.96
CA ALA A 87 -6.89 -0.32 9.42
C ALA A 87 -5.62 -0.94 10.01
N ASP A 88 -5.07 -1.99 9.38
CA ASP A 88 -3.77 -2.55 9.76
C ASP A 88 -2.63 -1.54 9.53
N TRP A 89 -2.67 -0.82 8.40
CA TRP A 89 -1.72 0.25 8.13
C TRP A 89 -1.81 1.37 9.15
N ALA A 90 -3.02 1.77 9.54
CA ALA A 90 -3.20 2.77 10.59
C ALA A 90 -2.69 2.29 11.94
N GLY A 91 -2.92 1.02 12.30
CA GLY A 91 -2.36 0.40 13.50
C GLY A 91 -0.82 0.38 13.51
N ALA A 92 -0.21 0.31 12.32
CA ALA A 92 1.24 0.43 12.13
C ALA A 92 1.75 1.90 12.08
N GLY A 93 0.90 2.88 12.39
CA GLY A 93 1.26 4.31 12.42
C GLY A 93 1.20 5.02 11.06
N MET A 94 0.67 4.38 10.01
CA MET A 94 0.52 5.02 8.70
C MET A 94 -0.69 5.94 8.67
N ALA A 95 -0.46 7.23 8.45
CA ALA A 95 -1.52 8.23 8.38
C ALA A 95 -2.61 7.84 7.36
N ALA A 96 -3.87 8.03 7.74
CA ALA A 96 -5.05 7.65 6.96
C ALA A 96 -5.12 6.18 6.53
N GLY A 97 -4.29 5.28 7.08
CA GLY A 97 -4.28 3.86 6.72
C GLY A 97 -3.79 3.60 5.30
N THR A 98 -2.85 4.40 4.79
CA THR A 98 -2.26 4.19 3.46
C THR A 98 -0.76 3.90 3.54
N PRO A 99 -0.27 2.83 2.87
CA PRO A 99 1.17 2.56 2.81
C PRO A 99 1.90 3.44 1.78
N PHE A 100 1.19 4.32 1.07
CA PHE A 100 1.72 5.11 -0.04
C PHE A 100 1.92 6.60 0.28
N ALA A 101 1.78 7.00 1.55
CA ALA A 101 1.87 8.39 1.99
C ALA A 101 0.96 9.34 1.18
N ALA A 102 1.48 10.50 0.76
CA ALA A 102 0.71 11.48 -0.02
C ALA A 102 0.34 10.94 -1.41
N ALA A 103 -0.86 11.25 -1.89
CA ALA A 103 -1.35 10.74 -3.17
C ALA A 103 -0.66 11.42 -4.37
N HIS A 104 -0.69 10.78 -5.53
CA HIS A 104 -0.15 11.32 -6.78
C HIS A 104 -1.11 12.29 -7.48
N ASN A 105 -1.63 13.27 -6.75
CA ASN A 105 -2.34 14.40 -7.36
C ASN A 105 -1.42 15.62 -7.45
N PHE A 106 -1.75 16.55 -8.34
CA PHE A 106 -0.93 17.75 -8.61
C PHE A 106 -0.51 18.50 -7.33
N ARG A 107 -1.38 18.61 -6.34
CA ARG A 107 -1.12 19.34 -5.09
C ARG A 107 -0.29 18.54 -4.07
N GLN A 108 0.03 17.29 -4.35
CA GLN A 108 0.73 16.37 -3.45
C GLN A 108 1.96 15.72 -4.13
N THR A 109 2.43 16.29 -5.23
CA THR A 109 3.60 15.83 -5.98
C THR A 109 4.65 16.93 -6.15
N GLY A 110 5.89 16.51 -6.40
CA GLY A 110 7.00 17.42 -6.70
C GLY A 110 7.22 18.49 -5.61
N PRO A 111 7.30 19.78 -5.98
CA PRO A 111 7.60 20.85 -5.03
C PRO A 111 6.50 21.07 -3.98
N PHE A 112 5.27 20.59 -4.23
CA PHE A 112 4.15 20.70 -3.30
C PHE A 112 4.15 19.63 -2.22
N ARG A 113 5.08 18.67 -2.27
CA ARG A 113 5.28 17.73 -1.16
C ARG A 113 5.91 18.42 0.04
N PRO A 114 5.61 17.96 1.27
CA PRO A 114 6.28 18.43 2.47
C PRO A 114 7.81 18.42 2.33
N SER A 115 8.44 19.53 2.70
CA SER A 115 9.89 19.70 2.69
C SER A 115 10.57 18.71 3.64
N ASN A 116 11.83 18.39 3.36
CA ASN A 116 12.67 17.68 4.32
C ASN A 116 13.10 18.57 5.48
N LEU A 117 12.92 19.90 5.42
CA LEU A 117 13.27 20.79 6.52
C LEU A 117 12.02 21.18 7.30
N HIS A 118 12.15 21.23 8.63
CA HIS A 118 11.11 21.81 9.47
C HIS A 118 10.98 23.32 9.17
N PRO A 119 9.75 23.88 9.10
CA PRO A 119 9.57 25.29 8.73
C PRO A 119 10.13 26.30 9.74
N THR A 120 10.36 25.88 10.99
CA THR A 120 10.77 26.78 12.09
C THR A 120 11.90 26.26 12.97
N LEU A 121 12.39 25.03 12.73
CA LEU A 121 13.41 24.40 13.57
C LEU A 121 14.59 24.03 12.70
N ASP A 122 15.69 24.76 12.84
CA ASP A 122 16.86 24.66 11.96
C ASP A 122 17.62 23.33 12.15
N ASN A 123 17.37 22.62 13.24
CA ASN A 123 18.00 21.35 13.60
C ASN A 123 17.08 20.13 13.40
N VAL A 124 15.98 20.26 12.65
CA VAL A 124 15.05 19.17 12.39
C VAL A 124 14.91 18.89 10.89
N VAL A 125 15.24 17.66 10.51
CA VAL A 125 15.16 17.18 9.12
C VAL A 125 14.24 15.96 9.05
N PHE A 126 13.26 16.01 8.16
CA PHE A 126 12.35 14.93 7.84
C PHE A 126 12.85 14.09 6.66
N VAL A 127 12.67 12.78 6.76
CA VAL A 127 13.08 11.79 5.77
C VAL A 127 11.98 10.78 5.53
N GLY A 128 11.88 10.29 4.29
CA GLY A 128 11.04 9.15 3.93
C GLY A 128 9.93 9.50 2.94
N SER A 129 9.00 8.57 2.77
CA SER A 129 8.01 8.58 1.68
C SER A 129 6.98 9.71 1.76
N GLY A 130 6.82 10.33 2.93
CA GLY A 130 5.94 11.47 3.16
C GLY A 130 6.52 12.82 2.76
N THR A 131 7.82 12.88 2.48
CA THR A 131 8.53 14.13 2.17
C THR A 131 9.08 14.10 0.75
N GLN A 132 9.79 15.16 0.36
CA GLN A 132 10.54 15.18 -0.88
C GLN A 132 11.63 14.07 -0.89
N PRO A 133 11.83 13.38 -2.02
CA PRO A 133 11.22 13.63 -3.33
C PRO A 133 9.91 12.84 -3.60
N GLY A 134 9.56 11.83 -2.79
CA GLY A 134 8.30 11.12 -2.97
C GLY A 134 8.23 9.72 -2.37
N VAL A 135 7.21 8.97 -2.78
CA VAL A 135 6.94 7.58 -2.37
C VAL A 135 7.71 6.57 -3.24
N GLY A 136 7.94 5.37 -2.69
CA GLY A 136 8.63 4.26 -3.35
C GLY A 136 10.06 4.11 -2.84
N VAL A 137 10.57 2.87 -2.83
CA VAL A 137 11.89 2.55 -2.28
C VAL A 137 13.01 3.46 -2.85
N PRO A 138 13.12 3.68 -4.17
CA PRO A 138 14.16 4.58 -4.70
C PRO A 138 14.04 6.01 -4.16
N MET A 139 12.82 6.53 -4.06
CA MET A 139 12.57 7.89 -3.60
C MET A 139 12.83 8.05 -2.10
N VAL A 140 12.53 7.04 -1.30
CA VAL A 140 12.86 7.00 0.13
C VAL A 140 14.38 7.01 0.34
N LEU A 141 15.13 6.24 -0.45
CA LEU A 141 16.59 6.23 -0.38
C LEU A 141 17.18 7.60 -0.76
N ILE A 142 16.66 8.23 -1.83
CA ILE A 142 17.08 9.59 -2.22
C ILE A 142 16.71 10.60 -1.13
N SER A 143 15.52 10.50 -0.54
CA SER A 143 15.10 11.33 0.60
C SER A 143 16.13 11.25 1.74
N GLY A 144 16.59 10.04 2.06
CA GLY A 144 17.62 9.81 3.07
C GLY A 144 18.96 10.46 2.72
N LYS A 145 19.41 10.32 1.47
CA LYS A 145 20.63 10.99 0.99
C LYS A 145 20.52 12.52 1.12
N LEU A 146 19.38 13.09 0.73
CA LEU A 146 19.14 14.54 0.82
C LEU A 146 19.03 15.03 2.27
N ALA A 147 18.45 14.23 3.16
CA ALA A 147 18.39 14.55 4.58
C ALA A 147 19.80 14.53 5.20
N ALA A 148 20.59 13.51 4.91
CA ALA A 148 21.97 13.41 5.39
C ALA A 148 22.83 14.59 4.92
N GLY A 149 22.75 14.97 3.64
CA GLY A 149 23.47 16.13 3.10
C GLY A 149 23.16 17.43 3.84
N ARG A 150 21.89 17.66 4.20
CA ARG A 150 21.48 18.86 4.96
C ARG A 150 22.00 18.89 6.40
N ILE A 151 22.35 17.74 6.97
CA ILE A 151 22.89 17.64 8.32
C ILE A 151 24.40 17.89 8.31
N ILE A 152 25.12 17.39 7.29
CA ILE A 152 26.59 17.39 7.27
C ILE A 152 27.23 18.57 6.53
N GLY A 153 26.49 19.26 5.65
CA GLY A 153 27.01 20.34 4.79
C GLY A 153 27.48 19.82 3.45
#